data_AF-A0A051TWJ5-F1
#
_entry.id   AF-A0A051TWJ5-F1
#
_cell.length_a   1.000
_cell.length_b   1.000
_cell.length_c   1.000
_cell.angle_alpha   90.00
_cell.angle_beta   90.00
_cell.angle_gamma   90.00
#
_symmetry.space_group_name_H-M   'P 1'
#
loop_
_entity.id
_entity.type
_entity.pdbx_description
1 polymer ?
#
loop_
_entity_poly.entity_id
_entity_poly.type
_entity_poly.pdbx_seq_one_letter_code
_entity_poly.pdbx_strand_id
1 'polypeptide(L)'
;METVLGVSMTPTAVHMVVVEGEHADGATVDTDEFEVSPTQNRADQTAPHQVVSAILGTRQAAAETGCQLASIGVTWTDATEAAALEELLSGQKLEKVMLVSAFLAAAALAQTVGDTTRYAQTALLFVEPTTATMAVVDTADGSVTDVRRQELPEDEYEALATLTAMAADAAAMEHRPDGLFVVGSDGVDIAAIREELQAASSLVLSTPEEPELALARGAALASAHPPLFSSSTAAIAYAQDPAGGAMVPHALAVGGADNAPTVERGAEALAYSADPAEGGAFDTGAYPGFVDDSPAGTRTGFGASPYEQRTTRPFLVALSVLALFVGGVLALVIALAIAIRPHSDTRPQIGARVVAPAAPPPASAPAPAPAPARVAPAPAAPAPAAPPALPAPPPGLPLPAPRLPGPAAPPPGAPAPPIPALRPPIPAGPPALPVPHIPVPGIPHL
;
A
#
# COMPACT_ATOMS: atom_id res chain seq x y z
N MET A 1 1.43 -3.25 22.30
CA MET A 1 1.11 -3.91 21.01
C MET A 1 1.42 -2.91 19.93
N GLU A 2 2.09 -3.34 18.86
CA GLU A 2 2.41 -2.46 17.73
C GLU A 2 1.26 -2.53 16.73
N THR A 3 0.93 -1.38 16.14
CA THR A 3 -0.08 -1.25 15.10
C THR A 3 0.45 -0.37 13.97
N VAL A 4 -0.06 -0.56 12.76
CA VAL A 4 0.28 0.27 11.59
C VAL A 4 -0.99 0.96 11.11
N LEU A 5 -0.89 2.24 10.78
CA LEU A 5 -1.99 3.00 10.20
C LEU A 5 -1.80 3.11 8.69
N GLY A 6 -2.81 2.69 7.94
CA GLY A 6 -2.93 2.95 6.51
C GLY A 6 -3.98 4.01 6.25
N VAL A 7 -3.69 4.93 5.33
CA VAL A 7 -4.62 5.99 4.91
C VAL A 7 -4.66 6.02 3.38
N SER A 8 -5.85 6.00 2.80
CA SER A 8 -6.09 6.21 1.38
C SER A 8 -6.93 7.45 1.19
N MET A 9 -6.40 8.41 0.44
CA MET A 9 -7.05 9.67 0.13
C MET A 9 -7.46 9.71 -1.34
N THR A 10 -8.76 9.85 -1.57
CA THR A 10 -9.36 9.93 -2.91
C THR A 10 -10.04 11.30 -3.06
N PRO A 11 -10.47 11.70 -4.27
CA PRO A 11 -11.12 13.00 -4.45
C PRO A 11 -12.46 13.12 -3.70
N THR A 12 -13.07 11.99 -3.32
CA THR A 12 -14.41 11.97 -2.71
C THR A 12 -14.45 11.41 -1.30
N ALA A 13 -13.42 10.69 -0.86
CA ALA A 13 -13.38 10.05 0.45
C ALA A 13 -11.94 9.89 0.97
N VAL A 14 -11.85 9.71 2.29
CA VAL A 14 -10.64 9.20 2.94
C VAL A 14 -11.01 7.95 3.69
N HIS A 15 -10.25 6.88 3.47
CA HIS A 15 -10.36 5.64 4.20
C HIS A 15 -9.11 5.42 5.06
N MET A 16 -9.31 5.03 6.31
CA MET A 16 -8.25 4.76 7.27
C MET A 16 -8.42 3.36 7.86
N VAL A 17 -7.31 2.66 8.03
CA VAL A 17 -7.28 1.32 8.62
C VAL A 17 -6.12 1.18 9.59
N VAL A 18 -6.40 0.72 10.80
CA VAL A 18 -5.39 0.36 11.79
C VAL A 18 -5.26 -1.15 11.80
N VAL A 19 -4.05 -1.65 11.52
CA VAL A 19 -3.76 -3.08 11.45
C VAL A 19 -2.83 -3.47 12.59
N GLU A 20 -3.09 -4.63 13.21
CA GLU A 20 -2.22 -5.21 14.23
C GLU A 20 -0.89 -5.70 13.63
N GLY A 21 0.19 -5.53 14.40
CA GLY A 21 1.52 -6.05 14.06
C GLY A 21 2.43 -4.97 13.49
N GLU A 22 3.74 -5.13 13.73
CA GLU A 22 4.77 -4.22 13.19
C GLU A 22 4.85 -4.26 11.65
N HIS A 23 4.44 -5.39 11.04
CA HIS A 23 4.47 -5.63 9.60
C HIS A 23 3.13 -5.37 8.90
N ALA A 24 2.09 -4.91 9.63
CA ALA A 24 0.73 -4.74 9.10
C ALA A 24 0.11 -6.02 8.48
N ASP A 25 0.54 -7.20 8.91
CA ASP A 25 0.08 -8.52 8.47
C ASP A 25 -1.02 -9.12 9.36
N GLY A 26 -1.37 -8.44 10.46
CA GLY A 26 -2.37 -8.87 11.43
C GLY A 26 -3.82 -8.51 11.06
N ALA A 27 -4.69 -8.59 12.07
CA ALA A 27 -6.10 -8.26 11.93
C ALA A 27 -6.32 -6.74 11.90
N THR A 28 -7.38 -6.31 11.22
CA THR A 28 -7.89 -4.94 11.31
C THR A 28 -8.42 -4.68 12.71
N VAL A 29 -7.85 -3.68 13.38
CA VAL A 29 -8.21 -3.26 14.75
C VAL A 29 -9.29 -2.19 14.72
N ASP A 30 -9.12 -1.23 13.81
CA ASP A 30 -9.99 -0.06 13.69
C ASP A 30 -10.03 0.44 12.25
N THR A 31 -11.13 1.08 11.87
CA THR A 31 -11.35 1.65 10.54
C THR A 31 -12.07 2.98 10.69
N ASP A 32 -11.70 3.96 9.89
CA ASP A 32 -12.38 5.26 9.86
C ASP A 32 -12.58 5.71 8.41
N GLU A 33 -13.64 6.46 8.17
CA GLU A 33 -14.01 6.96 6.85
C GLU A 33 -14.67 8.33 6.95
N PHE A 34 -14.29 9.23 6.05
CA PHE A 34 -14.97 10.51 5.90
C PHE A 34 -14.99 11.00 4.44
N GLU A 35 -16.13 11.59 4.05
CA GLU A 35 -16.33 12.14 2.71
C GLU A 35 -15.58 13.47 2.52
N VAL A 36 -14.92 13.61 1.39
CA VAL A 36 -14.27 14.82 0.91
C VAL A 36 -15.23 15.56 -0.02
N SER A 37 -15.89 16.59 0.50
CA SER A 37 -16.74 17.47 -0.31
C SER A 37 -15.93 18.61 -0.93
N PRO A 38 -15.81 18.73 -2.27
CA PRO A 38 -15.04 19.80 -2.92
C PRO A 38 -15.61 21.20 -2.66
N THR A 39 -16.91 21.27 -2.34
CA THR A 39 -17.64 22.51 -2.04
C THR A 39 -17.52 22.97 -0.59
N GLN A 40 -16.98 22.14 0.31
CA GLN A 40 -16.92 22.39 1.74
C GLN A 40 -15.55 22.90 2.23
N ASN A 41 -14.68 23.29 1.29
CA ASN A 41 -13.36 23.86 1.54
C ASN A 41 -13.44 25.25 2.21
N ARG A 42 -13.62 25.25 3.54
CA ARG A 42 -13.14 26.36 4.38
C ARG A 42 -11.63 26.20 4.57
N ALA A 43 -10.89 27.29 4.73
CA ALA A 43 -9.42 27.29 4.76
C ALA A 43 -8.78 26.29 5.75
N ASP A 44 -9.47 25.94 6.84
CA ASP A 44 -8.99 25.01 7.87
C ASP A 44 -9.65 23.61 7.84
N GLN A 45 -10.47 23.32 6.82
CA GLN A 45 -11.20 22.04 6.65
C GLN A 45 -10.88 21.36 5.31
N THR A 46 -9.71 21.64 4.75
CA THR A 46 -9.24 20.93 3.56
C THR A 46 -9.03 19.45 3.88
N ALA A 47 -9.19 18.58 2.88
CA ALA A 47 -9.03 17.15 3.07
C ALA A 47 -7.66 16.76 3.66
N PRO A 48 -6.52 17.35 3.22
CA PRO A 48 -5.22 17.12 3.88
C PRO A 48 -5.19 17.49 5.37
N HIS A 49 -5.85 18.59 5.76
CA HIS A 49 -5.90 19.01 7.17
C HIS A 49 -6.75 18.08 8.02
N GLN A 50 -7.84 17.55 7.45
CA GLN A 50 -8.67 16.53 8.10
C GLN A 50 -7.90 15.22 8.29
N VAL A 51 -7.17 14.76 7.27
CA VAL A 51 -6.29 13.58 7.34
C VAL A 51 -5.27 13.71 8.47
N VAL A 52 -4.56 14.84 8.55
CA VAL A 52 -3.57 15.07 9.61
C VAL A 52 -4.21 15.07 11.00
N SER A 53 -5.40 15.68 11.12
CA SER A 53 -6.15 15.70 12.38
C SER A 53 -6.60 14.29 12.78
N ALA A 54 -7.07 13.49 11.83
CA ALA A 54 -7.47 12.11 12.04
C ALA A 54 -6.27 11.23 12.45
N ILE A 55 -5.13 11.33 11.76
CA ILE A 55 -3.89 10.62 12.12
C ILE A 55 -3.46 10.95 13.57
N LEU A 56 -3.51 12.23 13.96
CA LEU A 56 -3.20 12.64 15.33
C LEU A 56 -4.20 12.07 16.34
N GLY A 57 -5.49 12.07 15.99
CA GLY A 57 -6.56 11.46 16.78
C GLY A 57 -6.35 9.95 16.98
N THR A 58 -6.10 9.21 15.90
CA THR A 58 -5.82 7.77 15.94
C THR A 58 -4.55 7.48 16.74
N ARG A 59 -3.51 8.31 16.64
CA ARG A 59 -2.28 8.14 17.44
C ARG A 59 -2.53 8.34 18.93
N GLN A 60 -3.34 9.33 19.28
CA GLN A 60 -3.72 9.57 20.66
C GLN A 60 -4.57 8.41 21.21
N ALA A 61 -5.55 7.95 20.44
CA ALA A 61 -6.40 6.81 20.81
C ALA A 61 -5.60 5.50 20.98
N ALA A 62 -4.65 5.24 20.08
CA ALA A 62 -3.74 4.10 20.20
C ALA A 62 -2.91 4.19 21.49
N ALA A 63 -2.34 5.37 21.80
CA ALA A 63 -1.55 5.56 23.02
C ALA A 63 -2.38 5.37 24.31
N GLU A 64 -3.63 5.82 24.32
CA GLU A 64 -4.55 5.65 25.46
C GLU A 64 -4.93 4.19 25.71
N THR A 65 -4.92 3.37 24.66
CA THR A 65 -5.20 1.92 24.74
C THR A 65 -3.93 1.08 24.96
N GLY A 66 -2.76 1.69 25.08
CA GLY A 66 -1.48 1.00 25.25
C GLY A 66 -0.93 0.37 23.95
N CYS A 67 -1.46 0.78 22.81
CA CYS A 67 -0.93 0.46 21.48
C CYS A 67 0.01 1.57 21.00
N GLN A 68 1.03 1.22 20.23
CA GLN A 68 1.94 2.18 19.60
C GLN A 68 1.84 2.07 18.08
N LEU A 69 1.79 3.22 17.41
CA LEU A 69 1.88 3.27 15.96
C LEU A 69 3.35 3.07 15.52
N ALA A 70 3.60 1.91 14.91
CA ALA A 70 4.89 1.51 14.39
C ALA A 70 5.25 2.28 13.11
N SER A 71 4.30 2.42 12.19
CA SER A 71 4.43 3.21 10.95
C SER A 71 3.07 3.74 10.50
N ILE A 72 3.11 4.73 9.62
CA ILE A 72 1.92 5.31 8.99
C ILE A 72 2.17 5.32 7.48
N GLY A 73 1.34 4.62 6.72
CA GLY A 73 1.36 4.66 5.26
C GLY A 73 0.22 5.51 4.73
N VAL A 74 0.53 6.46 3.85
CA VAL A 74 -0.48 7.31 3.23
C VAL A 74 -0.38 7.19 1.72
N THR A 75 -1.50 6.89 1.09
CA THR A 75 -1.65 6.88 -0.36
C THR A 75 -2.66 7.91 -0.84
N TRP A 76 -2.41 8.46 -2.01
CA TRP A 76 -3.27 9.43 -2.70
C TRP A 76 -3.45 9.03 -4.16
N THR A 77 -4.59 9.40 -4.73
CA THR A 77 -4.83 9.29 -6.18
C THR A 77 -4.64 10.64 -6.89
N ASP A 78 -4.82 11.77 -6.20
CA ASP A 78 -4.58 13.12 -6.76
C ASP A 78 -3.24 13.69 -6.29
N ALA A 79 -2.32 13.92 -7.24
CA ALA A 79 -0.98 14.43 -6.97
C ALA A 79 -0.97 15.88 -6.42
N THR A 80 -2.02 16.68 -6.67
CA THR A 80 -2.07 18.07 -6.20
C THR A 80 -2.28 18.17 -4.69
N GLU A 81 -3.07 17.26 -4.12
CA GLU A 81 -3.33 17.20 -2.68
C GLU A 81 -2.16 16.60 -1.89
N ALA A 82 -1.36 15.75 -2.54
CA ALA A 82 -0.18 15.11 -1.94
C ALA A 82 0.86 16.12 -1.41
N ALA A 83 1.17 17.14 -2.22
CA ALA A 83 2.15 18.17 -1.83
C ALA A 83 1.68 18.98 -0.61
N ALA A 84 0.38 19.31 -0.55
CA ALA A 84 -0.22 20.01 0.58
C ALA A 84 -0.22 19.12 1.84
N LEU A 85 -0.49 17.83 1.69
CA LEU A 85 -0.44 16.87 2.80
C LEU A 85 0.98 16.72 3.34
N GLU A 86 1.98 16.59 2.47
CA GLU A 86 3.39 16.51 2.87
C GLU A 86 3.83 17.74 3.67
N GLU A 87 3.47 18.94 3.22
CA GLU A 87 3.76 20.19 3.94
C GLU A 87 3.13 20.17 5.35
N LEU A 88 1.88 19.76 5.48
CA LEU A 88 1.18 19.69 6.77
C LEU A 88 1.78 18.62 7.70
N LEU A 89 2.11 17.43 7.18
CA LEU A 89 2.75 16.35 7.93
C LEU A 89 4.11 16.81 8.48
N SER A 90 4.90 17.53 7.67
CA SER A 90 6.19 18.09 8.08
C SER A 90 6.03 19.14 9.19
N GLY A 91 5.02 20.00 9.09
CA GLY A 91 4.72 21.05 10.08
C GLY A 91 4.34 20.49 11.46
N GLN A 92 3.65 19.34 11.48
CA GLN A 92 3.25 18.66 12.73
C GLN A 92 4.32 17.73 13.32
N LYS A 93 5.48 17.58 12.64
CA LYS A 93 6.56 16.66 13.03
C LYS A 93 6.06 15.22 13.23
N LEU A 94 5.19 14.76 12.33
CA LEU A 94 4.76 13.37 12.33
C LEU A 94 5.90 12.49 11.81
N GLU A 95 6.49 11.72 12.72
CA GLU A 95 7.53 10.76 12.40
C GLU A 95 6.92 9.45 11.86
N LYS A 96 7.71 8.68 11.11
CA LYS A 96 7.35 7.36 10.57
C LYS A 96 6.18 7.36 9.58
N VAL A 97 5.92 8.50 8.93
CA VAL A 97 4.98 8.58 7.82
C VAL A 97 5.72 8.26 6.52
N MET A 98 5.18 7.31 5.77
CA MET A 98 5.61 6.98 4.42
C MET A 98 4.51 7.37 3.45
N LEU A 99 4.88 8.20 2.49
CA LEU A 99 4.06 8.54 1.35
C LEU A 99 4.25 7.46 0.27
N VAL A 100 3.15 6.80 -0.12
CA VAL A 100 3.14 5.63 -1.03
C VAL A 100 2.17 5.94 -2.17
N SER A 101 2.52 5.64 -3.42
CA SER A 101 1.55 5.78 -4.51
C SER A 101 0.46 4.70 -4.43
N ALA A 102 -0.73 4.96 -4.97
CA ALA A 102 -1.84 4.00 -4.96
C ALA A 102 -1.46 2.66 -5.63
N PHE A 103 -0.71 2.72 -6.72
CA PHE A 103 -0.20 1.53 -7.38
C PHE A 103 0.76 0.71 -6.49
N LEU A 104 1.67 1.36 -5.75
CA LEU A 104 2.58 0.66 -4.84
C LEU A 104 1.86 0.09 -3.61
N ALA A 105 0.84 0.78 -3.11
CA ALA A 105 -0.04 0.26 -2.08
C ALA A 105 -0.75 -1.02 -2.58
N ALA A 106 -1.28 -1.00 -3.80
CA ALA A 106 -1.88 -2.18 -4.43
C ALA A 106 -0.85 -3.32 -4.63
N ALA A 107 0.40 -2.99 -4.97
CA ALA A 107 1.49 -3.99 -5.10
C ALA A 107 1.86 -4.65 -3.76
N ALA A 108 1.96 -3.88 -2.67
CA ALA A 108 2.19 -4.45 -1.33
C ALA A 108 1.05 -5.38 -0.89
N LEU A 109 -0.19 -5.05 -1.26
CA LEU A 109 -1.33 -5.91 -0.99
C LEU A 109 -1.29 -7.18 -1.87
N ALA A 110 -0.94 -7.05 -3.15
CA ALA A 110 -0.75 -8.18 -4.06
C ALA A 110 0.33 -9.15 -3.57
N GLN A 111 1.44 -8.64 -3.02
CA GLN A 111 2.48 -9.45 -2.39
C GLN A 111 1.92 -10.28 -1.22
N THR A 112 1.15 -9.64 -0.34
CA THR A 112 0.55 -10.29 0.83
C THR A 112 -0.45 -11.40 0.42
N VAL A 113 -1.24 -11.13 -0.62
CA VAL A 113 -2.15 -12.13 -1.21
C VAL A 113 -1.37 -13.26 -1.88
N GLY A 114 -0.27 -12.94 -2.56
CA GLY A 114 0.66 -13.91 -3.15
C GLY A 114 1.23 -14.86 -2.09
N ASP A 115 1.67 -14.34 -0.94
CA ASP A 115 2.20 -15.16 0.15
C ASP A 115 1.13 -16.08 0.75
N THR A 116 -0.07 -15.54 0.98
CA THR A 116 -1.22 -16.29 1.49
C THR A 116 -1.64 -17.41 0.54
N THR A 117 -1.61 -17.15 -0.76
CA THR A 117 -2.04 -18.09 -1.81
C THR A 117 -0.90 -19.03 -2.25
N ARG A 118 0.34 -18.79 -1.79
CA ARG A 118 1.57 -19.49 -2.22
C ARG A 118 1.90 -19.32 -3.71
N TYR A 119 1.55 -18.18 -4.28
CA TYR A 119 2.00 -17.79 -5.60
C TYR A 119 3.42 -17.26 -5.52
N ALA A 120 4.29 -17.71 -6.43
CA ALA A 120 5.62 -17.13 -6.56
C ALA A 120 5.51 -15.72 -7.14
N GLN A 121 4.63 -15.56 -8.14
CA GLN A 121 4.44 -14.30 -8.84
C GLN A 121 2.96 -14.06 -9.10
N THR A 122 2.51 -12.84 -8.82
CA THR A 122 1.10 -12.43 -8.95
C THR A 122 1.01 -11.29 -9.95
N ALA A 123 0.16 -11.43 -10.98
CA ALA A 123 -0.19 -10.30 -11.82
C ALA A 123 -1.08 -9.35 -11.02
N LEU A 124 -0.71 -8.08 -10.95
CA LEU A 124 -1.54 -7.01 -10.39
C LEU A 124 -2.13 -6.21 -11.54
N LEU A 125 -3.46 -6.13 -11.60
CA LEU A 125 -4.17 -5.16 -12.41
C LEU A 125 -4.77 -4.08 -11.49
N PHE A 126 -4.15 -2.91 -11.47
CA PHE A 126 -4.65 -1.73 -10.77
C PHE A 126 -5.47 -0.87 -11.72
N VAL A 127 -6.74 -0.62 -11.40
CA VAL A 127 -7.69 0.08 -12.27
C VAL A 127 -8.08 1.41 -11.63
N GLU A 128 -7.87 2.50 -12.37
CA GLU A 128 -8.29 3.85 -12.06
C GLU A 128 -9.38 4.29 -13.05
N PRO A 129 -10.13 5.39 -12.81
CA PRO A 129 -11.24 5.79 -13.68
C PRO A 129 -10.83 6.05 -15.13
N THR A 130 -9.60 6.47 -15.38
CA THR A 130 -9.11 6.84 -16.72
C THR A 130 -7.88 6.04 -17.17
N THR A 131 -7.31 5.21 -16.30
CA THR A 131 -6.12 4.40 -16.64
C THR A 131 -6.14 3.04 -15.95
N ALA A 132 -5.52 2.05 -16.56
CA ALA A 132 -5.26 0.75 -15.93
C ALA A 132 -3.77 0.42 -16.01
N THR A 133 -3.21 -0.13 -14.94
CA THR A 133 -1.81 -0.52 -14.85
C THR A 133 -1.72 -2.01 -14.51
N MET A 134 -1.12 -2.80 -15.41
CA MET A 134 -0.77 -4.20 -15.19
C MET A 134 0.70 -4.31 -14.78
N ALA A 135 1.01 -5.17 -13.82
CA ALA A 135 2.39 -5.49 -13.45
C ALA A 135 2.47 -6.91 -12.88
N VAL A 136 3.69 -7.43 -12.72
CA VAL A 136 3.95 -8.69 -12.01
C VAL A 136 4.69 -8.38 -10.72
N VAL A 137 4.14 -8.85 -9.60
CA VAL A 137 4.71 -8.71 -8.25
C VAL A 137 5.32 -10.04 -7.83
N ASP A 138 6.60 -10.05 -7.47
CA ASP A 138 7.27 -11.20 -6.86
C ASP A 138 6.96 -11.26 -5.37
N THR A 139 6.45 -12.41 -4.91
CA THR A 139 6.05 -12.59 -3.52
C THR A 139 7.25 -12.56 -2.56
N ALA A 140 8.44 -13.01 -3.00
CA ALA A 140 9.59 -13.22 -2.14
C ALA A 140 10.22 -11.91 -1.63
N ASP A 141 10.25 -10.88 -2.47
CA ASP A 141 10.88 -9.59 -2.17
C ASP A 141 9.98 -8.37 -2.45
N GLY A 142 8.78 -8.58 -3.00
CA GLY A 142 7.85 -7.52 -3.39
C GLY A 142 8.29 -6.72 -4.61
N SER A 143 9.29 -7.20 -5.36
CA SER A 143 9.74 -6.53 -6.57
C SER A 143 8.63 -6.50 -7.62
N VAL A 144 8.55 -5.38 -8.33
CA VAL A 144 7.53 -5.14 -9.36
C VAL A 144 8.20 -5.08 -10.72
N THR A 145 7.76 -5.94 -11.63
CA THR A 145 8.31 -6.13 -12.98
C THR A 145 7.21 -6.12 -14.06
N ASP A 146 7.58 -6.01 -15.34
CA ASP A 146 6.67 -6.03 -16.51
C ASP A 146 5.47 -5.06 -16.36
N VAL A 147 5.75 -3.83 -15.93
CA VAL A 147 4.74 -2.77 -15.74
C VAL A 147 4.25 -2.25 -17.10
N ARG A 148 2.94 -2.28 -17.31
CA ARG A 148 2.28 -1.81 -18.53
C ARG A 148 1.07 -0.96 -18.16
N ARG A 149 1.11 0.32 -18.50
CA ARG A 149 -0.01 1.25 -18.31
C ARG A 149 -0.77 1.44 -19.62
N GLN A 150 -2.09 1.49 -19.52
CA GLN A 150 -3.02 1.69 -20.63
C GLN A 150 -4.03 2.79 -20.24
N GLU A 151 -4.29 3.73 -21.14
CA GLU A 151 -5.39 4.69 -20.98
C GLU A 151 -6.72 3.99 -21.25
N LEU A 152 -7.72 4.26 -20.41
CA LEU A 152 -9.06 3.75 -20.56
C LEU A 152 -9.93 4.75 -21.33
N PRO A 153 -10.64 4.31 -22.38
CA PRO A 153 -11.66 5.13 -23.03
C PRO A 153 -12.74 5.61 -22.06
N GLU A 154 -13.35 6.76 -22.36
CA GLU A 154 -14.49 7.28 -21.58
C GLU A 154 -15.74 6.39 -21.70
N ASP A 155 -15.85 5.59 -22.77
CA ASP A 155 -16.93 4.64 -22.95
C ASP A 155 -16.69 3.37 -22.10
N GLU A 156 -17.64 3.05 -21.23
CA GLU A 156 -17.54 1.94 -20.28
C GLU A 156 -17.36 0.57 -20.96
N TYR A 157 -17.99 0.34 -22.12
CA TYR A 157 -17.86 -0.93 -22.85
C TYR A 157 -16.49 -1.06 -23.52
N GLU A 158 -15.96 0.03 -24.08
CA GLU A 158 -14.61 0.05 -24.65
C GLU A 158 -13.53 -0.04 -23.55
N ALA A 159 -13.75 0.60 -22.40
CA ALA A 159 -12.90 0.45 -21.22
C ALA A 159 -12.88 -1.01 -20.73
N LEU A 160 -14.05 -1.65 -20.61
CA LEU A 160 -14.13 -3.07 -20.25
C LEU A 160 -13.45 -3.98 -21.29
N ALA A 161 -13.59 -3.68 -22.58
CA ALA A 161 -12.88 -4.41 -23.64
C ALA A 161 -11.36 -4.28 -23.50
N THR A 162 -10.88 -3.10 -23.09
CA THR A 162 -9.46 -2.86 -22.81
C THR A 162 -8.99 -3.65 -21.59
N LEU A 163 -9.74 -3.61 -20.48
CA LEU A 163 -9.41 -4.35 -19.26
C LEU A 163 -9.41 -5.88 -19.47
N THR A 164 -10.37 -6.41 -20.21
CA THR A 164 -10.45 -7.84 -20.55
C THR A 164 -9.29 -8.27 -21.46
N ALA A 165 -8.86 -7.42 -22.41
CA ALA A 165 -7.67 -7.67 -23.20
C ALA A 165 -6.41 -7.73 -22.33
N MET A 166 -6.22 -6.78 -21.40
CA MET A 166 -5.12 -6.81 -20.44
C MET A 166 -5.15 -8.08 -19.57
N ALA A 167 -6.32 -8.48 -19.07
CA ALA A 167 -6.48 -9.68 -18.26
C ALA A 167 -6.21 -10.99 -19.04
N ALA A 168 -6.53 -11.03 -20.34
CA ALA A 168 -6.23 -12.15 -21.22
C ALA A 168 -4.72 -12.30 -21.46
N ASP A 169 -4.01 -11.17 -21.61
CA ASP A 169 -2.57 -11.14 -21.87
C ASP A 169 -1.71 -11.41 -20.61
N ALA A 170 -2.29 -11.31 -19.42
CA ALA A 170 -1.59 -11.48 -18.13
C ALA A 170 -0.80 -12.80 -18.03
N ALA A 171 -1.38 -13.92 -18.51
CA ALA A 171 -0.71 -15.23 -18.47
C ALA A 171 0.49 -15.34 -19.42
N ALA A 172 0.58 -14.46 -20.43
CA ALA A 172 1.65 -14.43 -21.42
C ALA A 172 2.80 -13.49 -21.05
N MET A 173 2.71 -12.81 -19.90
CA MET A 173 3.76 -11.93 -19.38
C MET A 173 5.06 -12.70 -19.12
N GLU A 174 6.20 -12.00 -19.20
CA GLU A 174 7.53 -12.65 -19.23
C GLU A 174 7.79 -13.55 -18.00
N HIS A 175 7.30 -13.08 -16.86
CA HIS A 175 7.48 -13.71 -15.56
C HIS A 175 6.47 -14.86 -15.31
N ARG A 176 5.42 -15.00 -16.13
CA ARG A 176 4.39 -16.07 -16.01
C ARG A 176 3.74 -16.13 -14.62
N PRO A 177 2.95 -15.11 -14.27
CA PRO A 177 2.25 -15.06 -12.99
C PRO A 177 1.31 -16.25 -12.79
N ASP A 178 1.18 -16.69 -11.54
CA ASP A 178 0.36 -17.84 -11.13
C ASP A 178 -1.13 -17.47 -10.99
N GLY A 179 -1.42 -16.19 -10.73
CA GLY A 179 -2.77 -15.66 -10.53
C GLY A 179 -2.87 -14.19 -10.91
N LEU A 180 -4.11 -13.70 -11.05
CA LEU A 180 -4.42 -12.30 -11.33
C LEU A 180 -5.11 -11.69 -10.12
N PHE A 181 -4.53 -10.64 -9.57
CA PHE A 181 -5.07 -9.86 -8.48
C PHE A 181 -5.51 -8.49 -9.00
N VAL A 182 -6.78 -8.14 -8.80
CA VAL A 182 -7.37 -6.91 -9.34
C VAL A 182 -7.76 -5.97 -8.21
N VAL A 183 -7.28 -4.72 -8.28
CA VAL A 183 -7.56 -3.67 -7.30
C VAL A 183 -8.09 -2.44 -8.04
N GLY A 184 -9.24 -1.93 -7.61
CA GLY A 184 -9.80 -0.67 -8.10
C GLY A 184 -9.42 0.48 -7.17
N SER A 185 -9.21 1.67 -7.73
CA SER A 185 -9.29 2.90 -6.95
C SER A 185 -10.75 3.29 -6.68
N ASP A 186 -10.94 4.36 -5.92
CA ASP A 186 -12.25 4.97 -5.74
C ASP A 186 -12.94 5.28 -7.09
N GLY A 187 -14.25 5.06 -7.13
CA GLY A 187 -15.08 5.16 -8.34
C GLY A 187 -15.02 3.96 -9.31
N VAL A 188 -14.24 2.91 -9.02
CA VAL A 188 -14.16 1.71 -9.87
C VAL A 188 -14.76 0.49 -9.17
N ASP A 189 -15.92 0.03 -9.65
CA ASP A 189 -16.56 -1.18 -9.13
C ASP A 189 -16.01 -2.45 -9.80
N ILE A 190 -14.98 -3.04 -9.19
CA ILE A 190 -14.38 -4.30 -9.66
C ILE A 190 -15.37 -5.47 -9.56
N ALA A 191 -16.33 -5.44 -8.63
CA ALA A 191 -17.29 -6.52 -8.48
C ALA A 191 -18.23 -6.59 -9.71
N ALA A 192 -18.57 -5.44 -10.29
CA ALA A 192 -19.40 -5.35 -11.49
C ALA A 192 -18.75 -5.96 -12.74
N ILE A 193 -17.42 -5.89 -12.87
CA ILE A 193 -16.66 -6.35 -14.05
C ILE A 193 -15.93 -7.69 -13.83
N ARG A 194 -16.09 -8.29 -12.65
CA ARG A 194 -15.31 -9.45 -12.21
C ARG A 194 -15.52 -10.66 -13.12
N GLU A 195 -16.76 -10.91 -13.54
CA GLU A 195 -17.12 -12.07 -14.34
C GLU A 195 -16.50 -12.01 -15.74
N GLU A 196 -16.53 -10.83 -16.37
CA GLU A 196 -15.93 -10.59 -17.68
C GLU A 196 -14.40 -10.72 -17.64
N LEU A 197 -13.76 -10.17 -16.61
CA LEU A 197 -12.31 -10.30 -16.42
C LEU A 197 -11.89 -11.76 -16.21
N GLN A 198 -12.64 -12.51 -15.39
CA GLN A 198 -12.37 -13.93 -15.16
C GLN A 198 -12.62 -14.78 -16.41
N ALA A 199 -13.62 -14.44 -17.23
CA ALA A 199 -13.91 -15.14 -18.48
C ALA A 199 -12.83 -14.91 -19.55
N ALA A 200 -12.23 -13.71 -19.56
CA ALA A 200 -11.16 -13.36 -20.47
C ALA A 200 -9.79 -13.91 -20.03
N SER A 201 -9.53 -13.98 -18.71
CA SER A 201 -8.27 -14.46 -18.18
C SER A 201 -8.21 -15.99 -18.08
N SER A 202 -7.03 -16.55 -18.33
CA SER A 202 -6.73 -17.95 -18.01
C SER A 202 -6.21 -18.15 -16.58
N LEU A 203 -5.93 -17.05 -15.87
CA LEU A 203 -5.50 -17.05 -14.47
C LEU A 203 -6.70 -17.01 -13.53
N VAL A 204 -6.51 -17.50 -12.31
CA VAL A 204 -7.52 -17.35 -11.24
C VAL A 204 -7.53 -15.89 -10.79
N LEU A 205 -8.71 -15.25 -10.85
CA LEU A 205 -8.91 -13.87 -10.46
C LEU A 205 -9.28 -13.74 -8.98
N SER A 206 -8.46 -13.00 -8.26
CA SER A 206 -8.66 -12.62 -6.86
C SER A 206 -8.84 -11.11 -6.73
N THR A 207 -9.65 -10.69 -5.76
CA THR A 207 -9.90 -9.28 -5.41
C THR A 207 -9.74 -9.11 -3.90
N PRO A 208 -9.44 -7.91 -3.40
CA PRO A 208 -9.45 -7.62 -1.96
C PRO A 208 -10.79 -8.02 -1.31
N GLU A 209 -10.74 -8.46 -0.05
CA GLU A 209 -11.95 -8.78 0.74
C GLU A 209 -12.77 -7.53 1.04
N GLU A 210 -12.09 -6.41 1.29
CA GLU A 210 -12.66 -5.09 1.55
C GLU A 210 -12.11 -4.10 0.51
N PRO A 211 -12.75 -3.96 -0.67
CA PRO A 211 -12.23 -3.17 -1.78
C PRO A 211 -11.98 -1.70 -1.43
N GLU A 212 -12.87 -1.07 -0.68
CA GLU A 212 -12.79 0.34 -0.27
C GLU A 212 -11.59 0.61 0.65
N LEU A 213 -11.23 -0.36 1.49
CA LEU A 213 -10.07 -0.27 2.40
C LEU A 213 -8.79 -0.81 1.78
N ALA A 214 -8.84 -1.41 0.59
CA ALA A 214 -7.71 -2.14 0.01
C ALA A 214 -6.48 -1.25 -0.17
N LEU A 215 -6.65 -0.02 -0.67
CA LEU A 215 -5.55 0.91 -0.85
C LEU A 215 -4.99 1.41 0.49
N ALA A 216 -5.84 1.67 1.48
CA ALA A 216 -5.39 2.07 2.82
C ALA A 216 -4.57 0.93 3.46
N ARG A 217 -5.06 -0.31 3.36
CA ARG A 217 -4.36 -1.50 3.85
C ARG A 217 -3.05 -1.76 3.11
N GLY A 218 -3.05 -1.55 1.79
CA GLY A 218 -1.84 -1.59 0.97
C GLY A 218 -0.81 -0.55 1.40
N ALA A 219 -1.25 0.66 1.74
CA ALA A 219 -0.37 1.71 2.25
C ALA A 219 0.22 1.35 3.63
N ALA A 220 -0.58 0.76 4.52
CA ALA A 220 -0.09 0.21 5.78
C ALA A 220 1.02 -0.83 5.55
N LEU A 221 0.75 -1.83 4.70
CA LEU A 221 1.71 -2.88 4.33
C LEU A 221 3.00 -2.32 3.72
N ALA A 222 2.88 -1.38 2.79
CA ALA A 222 4.01 -0.72 2.15
C ALA A 222 4.86 0.07 3.16
N SER A 223 4.22 0.78 4.09
CA SER A 223 4.93 1.56 5.13
C SER A 223 5.68 0.67 6.12
N ALA A 224 5.14 -0.51 6.40
CA ALA A 224 5.73 -1.49 7.30
C ALA A 224 6.90 -2.25 6.65
N HIS A 225 6.98 -2.25 5.31
CA HIS A 225 8.04 -2.88 4.54
C HIS A 225 8.74 -1.90 3.56
N PRO A 226 9.54 -0.94 4.06
CA PRO A 226 10.27 0.01 3.21
C PRO A 226 11.18 -0.61 2.12
N PRO A 227 11.85 -1.78 2.33
CA PRO A 227 12.76 -2.33 1.33
C PRO A 227 12.09 -2.79 0.02
N LEU A 228 10.77 -3.03 0.01
CA LEU A 228 10.04 -3.58 -1.13
C LEU A 228 10.23 -2.76 -2.43
N PHE A 229 10.55 -1.47 -2.30
CA PHE A 229 10.58 -0.54 -3.42
C PHE A 229 11.99 -0.09 -3.81
N SER A 230 13.01 -0.42 -3.01
CA SER A 230 14.39 0.04 -3.28
C SER A 230 15.05 -0.68 -4.47
N SER A 231 14.50 -1.81 -4.92
CA SER A 231 15.06 -2.62 -6.02
C SER A 231 14.37 -2.41 -7.37
N SER A 232 13.15 -1.84 -7.41
CA SER A 232 12.41 -1.60 -8.66
C SER A 232 12.45 -0.12 -9.07
N THR A 233 13.56 0.29 -9.69
CA THR A 233 13.69 1.62 -10.31
C THR A 233 12.57 1.89 -11.34
N ALA A 234 12.08 0.85 -12.03
CA ALA A 234 10.96 0.96 -12.95
C ALA A 234 9.65 1.31 -12.22
N ALA A 235 9.34 0.65 -11.11
CA ALA A 235 8.12 0.91 -10.35
C ALA A 235 8.08 2.33 -9.77
N ILE A 236 9.24 2.84 -9.30
CA ILE A 236 9.37 4.24 -8.85
C ILE A 236 9.16 5.20 -10.02
N ALA A 237 9.75 4.95 -11.19
CA ALA A 237 9.59 5.84 -12.35
C ALA A 237 8.13 5.93 -12.83
N TYR A 238 7.39 4.80 -12.82
CA TYR A 238 5.97 4.78 -13.21
C TYR A 238 5.03 5.33 -12.13
N ALA A 239 5.34 5.13 -10.84
CA ALA A 239 4.58 5.74 -9.75
C ALA A 239 4.65 7.28 -9.74
N GLN A 240 5.67 7.86 -10.39
CA GLN A 240 5.92 9.30 -10.46
C GLN A 240 5.40 9.94 -11.76
N ASP A 241 4.81 9.18 -12.69
CA ASP A 241 4.28 9.70 -13.96
C ASP A 241 2.77 9.99 -13.83
N PRO A 242 2.35 11.25 -13.61
CA PRO A 242 0.94 11.60 -13.54
C PRO A 242 0.27 11.40 -14.91
N ALA A 243 -0.95 10.85 -14.91
CA ALA A 243 -1.74 10.55 -16.12
C ALA A 243 -2.07 11.78 -16.99
N GLY A 244 -1.85 12.99 -16.48
CA GLY A 244 -1.90 14.22 -17.27
C GLY A 244 -0.49 14.76 -17.40
N GLY A 245 -0.01 14.99 -18.63
CA GLY A 245 1.32 15.54 -18.96
C GLY A 245 1.60 16.95 -18.45
N ALA A 246 1.18 17.29 -17.24
CA ALA A 246 1.57 18.46 -16.50
C ALA A 246 2.87 18.14 -15.74
N MET A 247 3.98 18.70 -16.21
CA MET A 247 5.23 18.74 -15.43
C MET A 247 4.97 19.41 -14.08
N VAL A 248 5.04 18.66 -12.99
CA VAL A 248 5.11 19.21 -11.64
C VAL A 248 6.58 19.54 -11.38
N PRO A 249 6.98 20.82 -11.22
CA PRO A 249 8.41 21.17 -11.26
C PRO A 249 9.23 20.78 -10.03
N HIS A 250 8.72 20.01 -9.06
CA HIS A 250 9.32 19.91 -7.71
C HIS A 250 9.39 18.49 -7.10
N ALA A 251 9.43 17.41 -7.89
CA ALA A 251 9.84 16.10 -7.38
C ALA A 251 11.39 16.03 -7.27
N LEU A 252 11.97 16.74 -6.30
CA LEU A 252 13.37 16.59 -5.93
C LEU A 252 13.50 15.62 -4.75
N ALA A 253 14.00 14.44 -5.07
CA ALA A 253 14.40 13.42 -4.13
C ALA A 253 15.42 13.94 -3.11
N VAL A 254 15.23 13.50 -1.88
CA VAL A 254 16.20 13.52 -0.80
C VAL A 254 17.49 12.82 -1.25
N GLY A 255 18.60 13.57 -1.20
CA GLY A 255 19.92 13.06 -0.83
C GLY A 255 20.63 12.11 -1.79
N GLY A 256 21.19 12.65 -2.88
CA GLY A 256 22.20 11.97 -3.69
C GLY A 256 22.85 12.96 -4.65
N ALA A 257 23.98 13.53 -4.23
CA ALA A 257 24.75 14.45 -5.06
C ALA A 257 25.30 13.77 -6.33
N ASP A 258 25.27 14.56 -7.40
CA ASP A 258 26.19 14.62 -8.54
C ASP A 258 25.70 14.16 -9.94
N ASN A 259 25.21 15.17 -10.67
CA ASN A 259 25.67 15.62 -11.99
C ASN A 259 25.72 14.60 -13.14
N ALA A 260 24.65 14.53 -13.94
CA ALA A 260 24.70 14.02 -15.32
C ALA A 260 24.47 15.17 -16.31
N PRO A 261 25.44 15.55 -17.16
CA PRO A 261 25.23 16.56 -18.19
C PRO A 261 24.61 15.93 -19.45
N THR A 262 23.66 16.67 -20.02
CA THR A 262 23.07 16.45 -21.34
C THR A 262 24.17 16.41 -22.41
N VAL A 263 24.31 15.28 -23.11
CA VAL A 263 25.21 15.14 -24.26
C VAL A 263 24.49 15.69 -25.51
N GLU A 264 24.66 16.97 -25.78
CA GLU A 264 24.57 17.49 -27.15
C GLU A 264 25.93 17.33 -27.84
N ARG A 265 25.85 16.84 -29.07
CA ARG A 265 26.93 16.43 -29.94
C ARG A 265 27.61 17.66 -30.54
N GLY A 266 28.85 17.93 -30.09
CA GLY A 266 29.88 18.58 -30.91
C GLY A 266 30.48 19.87 -30.35
N ALA A 267 31.64 19.76 -29.67
CA ALA A 267 32.83 20.61 -29.84
C ALA A 267 33.84 20.35 -28.71
N GLU A 268 35.00 19.83 -29.11
CA GLU A 268 36.36 19.94 -28.57
C GLU A 268 36.59 20.40 -27.10
N ALA A 269 37.04 19.43 -26.32
CA ALA A 269 38.01 19.44 -25.22
C ALA A 269 38.71 20.77 -24.85
N LEU A 270 38.55 21.19 -23.59
CA LEU A 270 39.66 21.62 -22.71
C LEU A 270 39.32 21.32 -21.24
N ALA A 271 40.26 20.71 -20.54
CA ALA A 271 40.17 20.22 -19.17
C ALA A 271 40.57 21.29 -18.14
N TYR A 272 39.92 21.29 -16.97
CA TYR A 272 40.57 21.72 -15.72
C TYR A 272 39.86 21.14 -14.50
N SER A 273 40.56 20.29 -13.74
CA SER A 273 40.25 19.97 -12.35
C SER A 273 41.34 20.58 -11.48
N ALA A 274 40.95 21.32 -10.44
CA ALA A 274 41.74 21.42 -9.21
C ALA A 274 40.82 21.87 -8.05
N ASP A 275 40.84 21.07 -6.99
CA ASP A 275 40.24 21.26 -5.67
C ASP A 275 41.08 22.26 -4.82
N PRO A 276 40.78 22.53 -3.53
CA PRO A 276 40.72 23.88 -2.96
C PRO A 276 41.99 24.29 -2.21
N ALA A 277 42.19 25.59 -1.99
CA ALA A 277 43.16 26.09 -1.02
C ALA A 277 42.69 27.40 -0.39
N GLU A 278 42.76 27.44 0.95
CA GLU A 278 42.46 28.57 1.81
C GLU A 278 43.41 29.77 1.62
N GLY A 279 42.90 30.97 1.92
CA GLY A 279 43.66 32.03 2.59
C GLY A 279 43.99 33.27 1.74
N GLY A 280 43.55 34.44 2.21
CA GLY A 280 44.19 35.72 1.85
C GLY A 280 43.24 36.92 1.73
N ALA A 281 43.52 37.96 2.52
CA ALA A 281 42.76 39.19 2.72
C ALA A 281 42.97 40.30 1.65
N PHE A 282 42.25 41.42 1.87
CA PHE A 282 42.30 42.78 1.26
C PHE A 282 41.35 43.00 0.06
N ASP A 283 40.25 43.75 0.20
CA ASP A 283 40.06 45.21 0.40
C ASP A 283 40.44 46.05 -0.84
N THR A 284 39.42 46.52 -1.58
CA THR A 284 39.18 47.94 -1.90
C THR A 284 38.07 48.11 -2.96
N GLY A 285 37.20 49.10 -2.76
CA GLY A 285 36.75 49.95 -3.86
C GLY A 285 35.29 49.89 -4.33
N ALA A 286 34.49 50.81 -3.77
CA ALA A 286 33.58 51.72 -4.48
C ALA A 286 32.30 51.17 -5.18
N TYR A 287 31.16 51.42 -4.51
CA TYR A 287 29.87 51.68 -5.16
C TYR A 287 29.57 53.19 -5.15
N PRO A 288 29.01 53.78 -6.23
CA PRO A 288 28.64 55.19 -6.26
C PRO A 288 27.28 55.44 -5.60
N GLY A 289 27.15 56.59 -4.95
CA GLY A 289 25.95 57.03 -4.23
C GLY A 289 24.93 57.77 -5.09
N PHE A 290 23.75 57.97 -4.52
CA PHE A 290 22.82 59.04 -4.88
C PHE A 290 22.14 59.60 -3.62
N VAL A 291 22.62 60.80 -3.28
CA VAL A 291 22.02 62.02 -2.71
C VAL A 291 20.75 61.93 -1.84
N ASP A 292 20.94 62.48 -0.64
CA ASP A 292 20.04 62.92 0.43
C ASP A 292 19.05 64.03 0.01
N ASP A 293 17.85 64.06 0.60
CA ASP A 293 17.28 65.34 1.05
C ASP A 293 16.31 65.09 2.21
N SER A 294 16.62 65.75 3.33
CA SER A 294 15.83 65.80 4.55
C SER A 294 15.61 67.27 4.88
N PRO A 295 14.47 67.66 5.48
CA PRO A 295 14.63 68.51 6.64
C PRO A 295 13.65 68.22 7.79
N ALA A 296 14.25 67.86 8.92
CA ALA A 296 14.13 68.45 10.24
C ALA A 296 12.74 68.83 10.83
N GLY A 297 12.48 68.33 12.04
CA GLY A 297 11.58 69.00 12.97
C GLY A 297 11.21 68.24 14.26
N THR A 298 12.04 68.39 15.30
CA THR A 298 11.58 68.69 16.69
C THR A 298 10.81 67.60 17.45
N ARG A 299 11.47 66.81 18.33
CA ARG A 299 11.69 67.03 19.79
C ARG A 299 10.61 66.45 20.71
N THR A 300 11.10 65.74 21.74
CA THR A 300 10.56 65.46 23.09
C THR A 300 9.72 64.20 23.38
N GLY A 301 10.15 63.48 24.43
CA GLY A 301 9.34 62.54 25.23
C GLY A 301 10.08 61.23 25.56
N PHE A 302 11.02 61.21 26.51
CA PHE A 302 10.85 60.57 27.84
C PHE A 302 10.34 59.10 27.79
N GLY A 303 10.99 58.07 28.32
CA GLY A 303 12.20 57.92 29.11
C GLY A 303 12.43 56.42 29.47
N ALA A 304 13.70 56.04 29.51
CA ALA A 304 14.36 55.04 30.35
C ALA A 304 13.56 53.84 30.98
N SER A 305 13.81 52.63 30.44
CA SER A 305 14.44 51.46 31.13
C SER A 305 13.72 50.75 32.34
N PRO A 306 14.22 49.62 32.89
CA PRO A 306 14.05 48.22 32.46
C PRO A 306 13.42 47.29 33.56
N TYR A 307 13.23 46.00 33.22
CA TYR A 307 12.93 44.78 34.04
C TYR A 307 11.76 44.77 35.07
N GLU A 308 10.81 43.84 34.92
CA GLU A 308 10.39 42.93 36.01
C GLU A 308 9.43 41.80 35.56
N GLN A 309 9.75 40.59 36.02
CA GLN A 309 8.83 39.45 36.21
C GLN A 309 7.60 39.85 37.04
N ARG A 310 6.38 39.36 36.70
CA ARG A 310 5.51 38.69 37.70
C ARG A 310 4.24 38.00 37.17
N THR A 311 4.03 36.77 37.68
CA THR A 311 2.79 36.17 38.24
C THR A 311 1.59 35.73 37.37
N THR A 312 1.46 34.41 37.27
CA THR A 312 0.29 33.58 37.66
C THR A 312 -1.05 34.29 37.92
N ARG A 313 -2.06 33.96 37.10
CA ARG A 313 -3.49 34.12 37.45
C ARG A 313 -4.22 32.77 37.41
N PRO A 314 -4.23 31.99 38.51
CA PRO A 314 -4.97 30.71 38.59
C PRO A 314 -6.51 30.89 38.65
N PHE A 315 -7.01 32.12 38.70
CA PHE A 315 -8.44 32.40 38.87
C PHE A 315 -9.28 32.12 37.61
N LEU A 316 -8.67 32.15 36.41
CA LEU A 316 -9.39 31.86 35.15
C LEU A 316 -9.53 30.35 34.89
N VAL A 317 -8.57 29.54 35.33
CA VAL A 317 -8.65 28.07 35.23
C VAL A 317 -9.66 27.51 36.24
N ALA A 318 -9.75 28.08 37.44
CA ALA A 318 -10.76 27.66 38.40
C ALA A 318 -12.19 27.98 37.92
N LEU A 319 -12.39 29.11 37.22
CA LEU A 319 -13.69 29.49 36.68
C LEU A 319 -14.10 28.61 35.47
N SER A 320 -13.15 28.18 34.63
CA SER A 320 -13.44 27.29 33.50
C SER A 320 -13.80 25.87 33.95
N VAL A 321 -13.13 25.33 34.96
CA VAL A 321 -13.46 24.01 35.54
C VAL A 321 -14.84 24.03 36.20
N LEU A 322 -15.20 25.12 36.89
CA LEU A 322 -16.54 25.27 37.46
C LEU A 322 -17.63 25.35 36.37
N ALA A 323 -17.38 26.05 35.28
CA ALA A 323 -18.32 26.14 34.16
C ALA A 323 -18.51 24.78 33.45
N LEU A 324 -17.43 24.02 33.25
CA LEU A 324 -17.49 22.66 32.70
C LEU A 324 -18.21 21.69 33.64
N PHE A 325 -18.01 21.81 34.95
CA PHE A 325 -18.69 20.98 35.93
C PHE A 325 -20.20 21.28 35.97
N VAL A 326 -20.60 22.55 35.98
CA VAL A 326 -22.02 22.95 35.97
C VAL A 326 -22.69 22.56 34.65
N GLY A 327 -22.00 22.75 33.51
CA GLY A 327 -22.49 22.31 32.21
C GLY A 327 -22.65 20.79 32.10
N GLY A 328 -21.68 20.03 32.59
CA GLY A 328 -21.71 18.57 32.63
C GLY A 328 -22.82 18.02 33.53
N VAL A 329 -23.02 18.61 34.71
CA VAL A 329 -24.12 18.22 35.61
C VAL A 329 -25.48 18.54 34.99
N LEU A 330 -25.62 19.69 34.31
CA LEU A 330 -26.87 20.04 33.63
C LEU A 330 -27.16 19.09 32.45
N ALA A 331 -26.14 18.73 31.67
CA ALA A 331 -26.26 17.75 30.60
C ALA A 331 -26.61 16.35 31.13
N LEU A 332 -26.01 15.93 32.25
CA LEU A 332 -26.31 14.66 32.91
C LEU A 332 -27.76 14.60 33.41
N VAL A 333 -28.28 15.69 33.98
CA VAL A 333 -29.68 15.76 34.43
C VAL A 333 -30.64 15.68 33.24
N ILE A 334 -30.33 16.31 32.11
CA ILE A 334 -31.13 16.23 30.88
C ILE A 334 -31.09 14.81 30.29
N ALA A 335 -29.91 14.19 30.24
CA ALA A 335 -29.76 12.80 29.78
C ALA A 335 -30.53 11.82 30.67
N LEU A 336 -30.47 12.00 31.99
CA LEU A 336 -31.22 11.18 32.96
C LEU A 336 -32.74 11.36 32.81
N ALA A 337 -33.21 12.59 32.51
CA ALA A 337 -34.62 12.86 32.26
C ALA A 337 -35.14 12.17 30.98
N ILE A 338 -34.30 12.03 29.95
CA ILE A 338 -34.65 11.34 28.70
C ILE A 338 -34.58 9.81 28.87
N ALA A 339 -33.64 9.30 29.68
CA ALA A 339 -33.47 7.88 29.94
C ALA A 339 -34.61 7.25 30.76
N ILE A 340 -35.41 8.05 31.48
CA ILE A 340 -36.56 7.57 32.27
C ILE A 340 -37.87 7.62 31.46
N ARG A 341 -37.82 7.44 30.13
CA ARG A 341 -39.01 6.93 29.42
C ARG A 341 -39.09 5.42 29.70
N PRO A 342 -40.07 4.94 30.49
CA PRO A 342 -40.24 3.50 30.69
C PRO A 342 -40.66 2.89 29.34
N HIS A 343 -39.76 2.09 28.76
CA HIS A 343 -40.08 1.16 27.67
C HIS A 343 -40.88 -0.01 28.25
N SER A 344 -42.09 0.26 28.72
CA SER A 344 -43.07 -0.76 29.10
C SER A 344 -44.26 -0.67 28.16
N ASP A 345 -44.10 -1.23 26.96
CA ASP A 345 -45.13 -2.03 26.29
C ASP A 345 -44.61 -2.53 24.93
N THR A 346 -43.65 -3.45 24.98
CA THR A 346 -43.37 -4.32 23.83
C THR A 346 -43.16 -5.74 24.33
N ARG A 347 -44.26 -6.37 24.74
CA ARG A 347 -44.31 -7.79 25.07
C ARG A 347 -44.01 -8.61 23.79
N PRO A 348 -43.05 -9.55 23.80
CA PRO A 348 -42.88 -10.49 22.70
C PRO A 348 -44.11 -11.40 22.65
N GLN A 349 -44.89 -11.34 21.58
CA GLN A 349 -45.97 -12.29 21.33
C GLN A 349 -45.39 -13.62 20.82
N ILE A 350 -44.89 -14.42 21.77
CA ILE A 350 -44.69 -15.86 21.59
C ILE A 350 -45.99 -16.52 22.07
N GLY A 351 -46.88 -16.89 21.14
CA GLY A 351 -48.10 -17.64 21.45
C GLY A 351 -49.34 -17.25 20.63
N ALA A 352 -49.30 -17.45 19.31
CA ALA A 352 -50.51 -17.38 18.47
C ALA A 352 -50.53 -18.54 17.44
N ARG A 353 -50.46 -19.77 17.95
CA ARG A 353 -51.00 -20.95 17.25
C ARG A 353 -51.59 -21.90 18.29
N VAL A 354 -52.68 -21.46 18.91
CA VAL A 354 -53.55 -22.32 19.70
C VAL A 354 -54.91 -22.37 19.02
N VAL A 355 -55.19 -23.59 18.57
CA VAL A 355 -56.49 -24.21 18.29
C VAL A 355 -57.61 -23.58 19.12
N ALA A 356 -58.58 -22.94 18.46
CA ALA A 356 -59.87 -22.65 19.06
C ALA A 356 -60.79 -23.89 18.97
N PRO A 357 -61.50 -24.27 20.04
CA PRO A 357 -62.42 -25.41 20.03
C PRO A 357 -63.74 -25.03 19.33
N ALA A 358 -64.07 -25.72 18.25
CA ALA A 358 -65.40 -25.66 17.65
C ALA A 358 -66.33 -26.68 18.33
N ALA A 359 -67.46 -26.21 18.86
CA ALA A 359 -68.58 -27.04 19.33
C ALA A 359 -69.48 -27.46 18.14
N PRO A 360 -70.22 -28.58 18.23
CA PRO A 360 -70.42 -29.50 17.09
C PRO A 360 -71.78 -29.37 16.38
N PRO A 361 -71.85 -29.70 15.07
CA PRO A 361 -73.04 -30.24 14.40
C PRO A 361 -72.92 -31.75 14.10
N PRO A 362 -74.03 -32.45 13.79
CA PRO A 362 -74.24 -33.87 14.12
C PRO A 362 -73.55 -34.90 13.22
N ALA A 363 -73.50 -36.12 13.77
CA ALA A 363 -72.81 -37.32 13.30
C ALA A 363 -73.23 -37.88 11.92
N SER A 364 -72.26 -38.48 11.24
CA SER A 364 -72.27 -39.71 10.39
C SER A 364 -71.12 -39.56 9.36
N ALA A 365 -70.13 -40.44 9.16
CA ALA A 365 -69.95 -41.86 9.42
C ALA A 365 -68.43 -42.18 9.57
N PRO A 366 -68.03 -43.35 10.10
CA PRO A 366 -66.64 -43.63 10.49
C PRO A 366 -65.74 -44.01 9.32
N ALA A 367 -64.58 -43.35 9.20
CA ALA A 367 -63.46 -43.85 8.39
C ALA A 367 -62.64 -44.87 9.21
N PRO A 368 -62.32 -46.06 8.67
CA PRO A 368 -61.64 -47.13 9.39
C PRO A 368 -60.13 -46.88 9.55
N ALA A 369 -59.58 -47.44 10.65
CA ALA A 369 -58.18 -47.40 11.05
C ALA A 369 -57.22 -48.04 10.02
N PRO A 370 -55.93 -47.64 10.01
CA PRO A 370 -54.95 -48.16 9.06
C PRO A 370 -54.56 -49.61 9.40
N ALA A 371 -54.71 -50.49 8.41
CA ALA A 371 -54.27 -51.87 8.46
C ALA A 371 -52.83 -52.00 7.90
N PRO A 372 -52.05 -52.99 8.38
CA PRO A 372 -50.60 -53.09 8.17
C PRO A 372 -50.20 -53.44 6.74
N ALA A 373 -48.98 -53.04 6.39
CA ALA A 373 -48.32 -53.21 5.10
C ALA A 373 -48.48 -54.64 4.54
N ARG A 374 -49.13 -54.72 3.39
CA ARG A 374 -49.22 -55.94 2.58
C ARG A 374 -48.19 -55.82 1.44
N VAL A 375 -47.27 -56.78 1.42
CA VAL A 375 -46.24 -56.99 0.39
C VAL A 375 -46.92 -57.07 -1.00
N ALA A 376 -46.45 -56.26 -1.94
CA ALA A 376 -46.84 -56.33 -3.35
C ALA A 376 -45.78 -57.13 -4.15
N PRO A 377 -46.19 -57.88 -5.19
CA PRO A 377 -45.37 -58.89 -5.86
C PRO A 377 -44.33 -58.29 -6.82
N ALA A 378 -43.23 -59.03 -6.99
CA ALA A 378 -42.10 -58.71 -7.87
C ALA A 378 -42.51 -58.50 -9.35
N PRO A 379 -42.03 -57.43 -10.01
CA PRO A 379 -42.01 -57.33 -11.46
C PRO A 379 -40.93 -58.24 -12.05
N ALA A 380 -41.24 -58.89 -13.17
CA ALA A 380 -40.41 -59.86 -13.86
C ALA A 380 -39.06 -59.27 -14.33
N ALA A 381 -38.02 -60.10 -14.20
CA ALA A 381 -36.66 -59.83 -14.63
C ALA A 381 -36.56 -59.62 -16.16
N PRO A 382 -35.95 -58.52 -16.64
CA PRO A 382 -35.39 -58.48 -17.98
C PRO A 382 -34.09 -59.30 -18.02
N ALA A 383 -33.91 -60.05 -19.11
CA ALA A 383 -32.77 -60.91 -19.36
C ALA A 383 -31.43 -60.14 -19.32
N PRO A 384 -30.32 -60.78 -18.91
CA PRO A 384 -29.02 -60.12 -18.87
C PRO A 384 -28.55 -59.80 -20.30
N ALA A 385 -28.40 -58.52 -20.61
CA ALA A 385 -27.59 -58.09 -21.75
C ALA A 385 -26.13 -58.43 -21.47
N ALA A 386 -25.49 -59.06 -22.45
CA ALA A 386 -24.09 -59.48 -22.40
C ALA A 386 -23.15 -58.29 -22.11
N PRO A 387 -22.10 -58.47 -21.29
CA PRO A 387 -21.04 -57.48 -21.14
C PRO A 387 -20.28 -57.34 -22.47
N PRO A 388 -19.83 -56.12 -22.85
CA PRO A 388 -18.96 -55.93 -24.00
C PRO A 388 -17.66 -56.73 -23.81
N ALA A 389 -17.25 -57.43 -24.87
CA ALA A 389 -16.01 -58.18 -24.89
C ALA A 389 -14.81 -57.26 -24.63
N LEU A 390 -14.04 -57.59 -23.59
CA LEU A 390 -12.70 -57.04 -23.34
C LEU A 390 -11.79 -57.32 -24.55
N PRO A 391 -10.98 -56.36 -25.01
CA PRO A 391 -9.90 -56.63 -25.96
C PRO A 391 -8.92 -57.66 -25.37
N ALA A 392 -8.57 -58.67 -26.15
CA ALA A 392 -7.59 -59.67 -25.77
C ALA A 392 -6.20 -59.04 -25.52
N PRO A 393 -5.44 -59.50 -24.51
CA PRO A 393 -4.07 -59.04 -24.32
C PRO A 393 -3.15 -59.58 -25.44
N PRO A 394 -2.19 -58.78 -25.94
CA PRO A 394 -1.22 -59.24 -26.92
C PRO A 394 -0.29 -60.33 -26.34
N PRO A 395 0.28 -61.22 -27.18
CA PRO A 395 1.16 -62.30 -26.73
C PRO A 395 2.42 -61.77 -26.03
N GLY A 396 2.83 -62.48 -24.99
CA GLY A 396 3.89 -62.10 -24.06
C GLY A 396 5.24 -61.78 -24.70
N LEU A 397 5.79 -60.64 -24.30
CA LEU A 397 7.22 -60.33 -24.37
C LEU A 397 7.92 -60.89 -23.10
N PRO A 398 9.17 -61.38 -23.20
CA PRO A 398 9.81 -62.10 -22.12
C PRO A 398 10.06 -61.21 -20.89
N LEU A 399 9.71 -61.74 -19.71
CA LEU A 399 9.99 -61.16 -18.40
C LEU A 399 11.50 -60.90 -18.22
N PRO A 400 11.92 -59.73 -17.72
CA PRO A 400 13.29 -59.56 -17.22
C PRO A 400 13.48 -60.39 -15.95
N ALA A 401 14.57 -61.15 -15.90
CA ALA A 401 14.93 -62.00 -14.76
C ALA A 401 15.10 -61.21 -13.44
N PRO A 402 14.90 -61.84 -12.27
CA PRO A 402 15.16 -61.20 -10.97
C PRO A 402 16.64 -60.86 -10.86
N ARG A 403 16.99 -59.57 -10.69
CA ARG A 403 18.35 -59.15 -10.36
C ARG A 403 18.63 -59.48 -8.90
N LEU A 404 19.58 -60.39 -8.68
CA LEU A 404 20.23 -60.63 -7.38
C LEU A 404 20.82 -59.32 -6.83
N PRO A 405 20.84 -59.10 -5.50
CA PRO A 405 21.51 -57.94 -4.91
C PRO A 405 23.03 -58.04 -5.15
N GLY A 406 23.58 -57.10 -5.91
CA GLY A 406 25.02 -56.90 -6.02
C GLY A 406 25.61 -56.29 -4.74
N PRO A 407 26.92 -56.46 -4.48
CA PRO A 407 27.56 -55.95 -3.27
C PRO A 407 27.54 -54.41 -3.22
N ALA A 408 27.29 -53.89 -2.02
CA ALA A 408 27.16 -52.48 -1.70
C ALA A 408 28.36 -51.64 -2.19
N ALA A 409 28.06 -50.53 -2.87
CA ALA A 409 29.02 -49.47 -3.15
C ALA A 409 29.34 -48.67 -1.86
N PRO A 410 30.57 -48.19 -1.66
CA PRO A 410 30.93 -47.39 -0.50
C PRO A 410 30.27 -46.00 -0.54
N PRO A 411 30.05 -45.35 0.64
CA PRO A 411 29.34 -44.09 0.73
C PRO A 411 30.09 -42.93 0.01
N PRO A 412 29.37 -41.91 -0.50
CA PRO A 412 30.00 -40.70 -0.98
C PRO A 412 30.74 -40.00 0.16
N GLY A 413 32.00 -39.64 -0.09
CA GLY A 413 32.84 -38.90 0.85
C GLY A 413 32.25 -37.54 1.21
N ALA A 414 32.44 -37.16 2.47
CA ALA A 414 32.07 -35.86 3.02
C ALA A 414 32.63 -34.69 2.18
N PRO A 415 31.90 -33.56 2.10
CA PRO A 415 32.43 -32.35 1.46
C PRO A 415 33.66 -31.85 2.21
N ALA A 416 34.73 -31.56 1.46
CA ALA A 416 35.96 -30.95 1.96
C ALA A 416 35.69 -29.53 2.50
N PRO A 417 36.44 -29.06 3.53
CA PRO A 417 36.32 -27.69 4.00
C PRO A 417 36.80 -26.69 2.93
N PRO A 418 36.23 -25.48 2.88
CA PRO A 418 36.60 -24.48 1.89
C PRO A 418 38.06 -24.01 2.10
N ILE A 419 38.78 -23.93 0.99
CA ILE A 419 40.12 -23.31 0.90
C ILE A 419 39.96 -21.80 1.11
N PRO A 420 40.77 -21.13 1.96
CA PRO A 420 40.73 -19.68 2.09
C PRO A 420 41.09 -19.01 0.75
N ALA A 421 40.20 -18.14 0.25
CA ALA A 421 40.45 -17.35 -0.94
C ALA A 421 41.70 -16.47 -0.77
N LEU A 422 42.53 -16.45 -1.82
CA LEU A 422 43.65 -15.54 -1.98
C LEU A 422 43.17 -14.08 -1.91
N ARG A 423 43.95 -13.26 -1.20
CA ARG A 423 43.76 -11.82 -1.02
C ARG A 423 43.54 -11.09 -2.37
N PRO A 424 42.73 -10.02 -2.39
CA PRO A 424 42.63 -9.14 -3.56
C PRO A 424 43.97 -8.42 -3.83
N PRO A 425 44.28 -8.09 -5.10
CA PRO A 425 45.49 -7.35 -5.44
C PRO A 425 45.43 -5.92 -4.90
N ILE A 426 46.58 -5.48 -4.38
CA ILE A 426 46.81 -4.14 -3.83
C ILE A 426 46.74 -3.11 -4.99
N PRO A 427 46.09 -1.94 -4.80
CA PRO A 427 46.11 -0.87 -5.79
C PRO A 427 47.54 -0.35 -6.01
N ALA A 428 47.95 -0.24 -7.27
CA ALA A 428 49.23 0.33 -7.66
C ALA A 428 49.35 1.79 -7.17
N GLY A 429 50.49 2.11 -6.56
CA GLY A 429 50.82 3.46 -6.08
C GLY A 429 51.02 4.49 -7.20
N PRO A 430 51.16 5.77 -6.85
CA PRO A 430 51.18 6.87 -7.81
C PRO A 430 52.45 6.89 -8.68
N PRO A 431 52.39 7.47 -9.90
CA PRO A 431 53.49 7.43 -10.85
C PRO A 431 54.70 8.27 -10.37
N ALA A 432 55.89 7.69 -10.55
CA ALA A 432 57.17 8.32 -10.25
C ALA A 432 57.50 9.46 -11.26
N LEU A 433 58.00 10.57 -10.73
CA LEU A 433 58.53 11.71 -11.48
C LEU A 433 59.77 11.31 -12.31
N PRO A 434 59.96 11.85 -13.52
CA PRO A 434 61.12 11.55 -14.35
C PRO A 434 62.37 12.26 -13.83
N VAL A 435 63.42 11.48 -13.57
CA VAL A 435 64.77 11.97 -13.26
C VAL A 435 65.51 12.31 -14.56
N PRO A 436 66.19 13.46 -14.69
CA PRO A 436 66.92 13.82 -15.90
C PRO A 436 68.21 13.00 -16.05
N HIS A 437 68.37 12.38 -17.22
CA HIS A 437 69.57 11.65 -17.62
C HIS A 437 70.73 12.61 -17.91
N ILE A 438 71.86 12.41 -17.23
CA ILE A 438 73.17 12.98 -17.58
C ILE A 438 73.92 11.92 -18.42
N PRO A 439 74.31 12.20 -19.67
CA PRO A 439 75.08 11.26 -20.47
C PRO A 439 76.57 11.27 -20.07
N VAL A 440 77.11 10.09 -19.76
CA VAL A 440 78.55 9.83 -19.66
C VAL A 440 79.03 9.33 -21.04
N PRO A 441 80.10 9.90 -21.63
CA PRO A 441 80.51 9.58 -22.98
C PRO A 441 81.41 8.35 -23.07
N GLY A 442 81.17 7.54 -24.11
CA GLY A 442 82.14 6.59 -24.66
C GLY A 442 81.81 5.14 -24.38
N ILE A 443 81.40 4.41 -25.43
CA ILE A 443 82.02 3.19 -25.97
C ILE A 443 81.14 2.73 -27.16
N PRO A 444 81.72 2.40 -28.33
CA PRO A 444 80.99 2.26 -29.57
C PRO A 444 80.31 0.90 -29.76
N HIS A 445 79.30 0.96 -30.65
CA HIS A 445 78.46 -0.08 -31.23
C HIS A 445 79.15 -1.39 -31.60
N LEU A 446 78.38 -2.48 -31.44
CA LEU A 446 78.19 -3.53 -32.44
C LEU A 446 76.71 -3.87 -32.54
#